data_AF-B0WP40-F1
#
_entry.id   AF-B0WP40-F1
#
_cell.length_a   1.000
_cell.length_b   1.000
_cell.length_c   1.000
_cell.angle_alpha   90.00
_cell.angle_beta   90.00
_cell.angle_gamma   90.00
#
_symmetry.space_group_name_H-M   'P 1'
#
loop_
_entity.id
_entity.type
_entity.pdbx_description
1 polymer ?
#
loop_
_entity_poly.entity_id
_entity_poly.type
_entity_poly.pdbx_seq_one_letter_code
_entity_poly.pdbx_strand_id
1 'polypeptide(L)'
;MNAVLQSDRLTGVTKYLVKGSYFEEMESLACNPSLLVIFPGEDVIYFDNEETKKNLSRTMRLFHPATKVLVLTDLENPQVAEIVGVQIYTVKFMYFVIMDSRTMRIVQCNGVWDWSWPRALQPMNLFTWDSHNMMGRRISYVQNEQMQAFYYNYHWLNETAKYLHTEAEEFPNDCHKLEGNSFTKHLINNPTLLVVCGFERHNLHRSGRTEKFIFLSLIVLMFFMSNAFETKFVSLMISKPSIQRVKSIEDLAKSGLKFQVDLNNSPQLVSHPIIGKMVVHKSSEVQDEDPTIAQTMMSDVVRMRMDLTFNYNRLQSFYVKLNYRYFHGYEIYWTKDRFLFQDAFKYTHITLVEAGLMGLWKKQWRAQMRSKYVGRRPRKSISNKKNIEFEDMQPAWMALAKFMCPGMVALPCPENPKRGTMVATHNHDLFLEFCTALAVDLFCPVPKIDWNCLG
;
A
#
# COMPACT_ATOMS: atom_id res chain seq x y z
N MET A 1 23.25 -4.75 -55.46
CA MET A 1 22.56 -5.50 -54.39
C MET A 1 22.60 -7.02 -54.56
N ASN A 2 22.16 -7.62 -55.68
CA ASN A 2 22.16 -9.10 -55.85
C ASN A 2 23.48 -9.78 -55.46
N ALA A 3 24.63 -9.25 -55.88
CA ALA A 3 25.95 -9.80 -55.53
C ALA A 3 26.24 -9.86 -54.00
N VAL A 4 25.62 -9.00 -53.19
CA VAL A 4 25.74 -9.05 -51.72
C VAL A 4 24.82 -10.14 -51.14
N LEU A 5 23.57 -10.20 -51.60
CA LEU A 5 22.60 -11.22 -51.17
C LEU A 5 23.05 -12.64 -51.58
N GLN A 6 23.67 -12.77 -52.75
CA GLN A 6 24.23 -14.01 -53.29
C GLN A 6 25.66 -14.32 -52.80
N SER A 7 26.22 -13.53 -51.88
CA SER A 7 27.59 -13.79 -51.39
C SER A 7 27.66 -15.06 -50.54
N ASP A 8 28.53 -15.99 -50.94
CA ASP A 8 28.80 -17.25 -50.22
C ASP A 8 29.25 -17.03 -48.77
N ARG A 9 29.92 -15.91 -48.51
CA ARG A 9 30.37 -15.49 -47.16
C ARG A 9 29.22 -15.24 -46.19
N LEU A 10 27.99 -15.14 -46.70
CA LEU A 10 26.77 -14.91 -45.92
C LEU A 10 25.81 -16.11 -45.96
N THR A 11 26.28 -17.31 -46.32
CA THR A 11 25.46 -18.54 -46.40
C THR A 11 24.87 -18.98 -45.05
N GLY A 12 25.52 -18.65 -43.93
CA GLY A 12 25.02 -18.89 -42.58
C GLY A 12 24.26 -17.72 -41.93
N VAL A 13 24.02 -16.62 -42.66
CA VAL A 13 23.29 -15.45 -42.14
C VAL A 13 21.88 -15.45 -42.71
N THR A 14 20.86 -15.45 -41.85
CA THR A 14 19.46 -15.30 -42.26
C THR A 14 19.25 -13.94 -42.91
N LYS A 15 18.91 -13.93 -44.20
CA LYS A 15 18.70 -12.71 -45.00
C LYS A 15 17.21 -12.53 -45.26
N TYR A 16 16.72 -11.32 -44.99
CA TYR A 16 15.36 -10.92 -45.35
C TYR A 16 15.45 -9.73 -46.31
N LEU A 17 14.85 -9.85 -47.50
CA LEU A 17 14.70 -8.75 -48.44
C LEU A 17 13.26 -8.24 -48.36
N VAL A 18 13.01 -7.30 -47.46
CA VAL A 18 11.69 -6.66 -47.32
C VAL A 18 11.51 -5.66 -48.46
N LYS A 19 10.95 -6.13 -49.59
CA LYS A 19 10.34 -5.26 -50.60
C LYS A 19 8.90 -4.93 -50.20
N GLY A 20 8.40 -3.80 -50.69
CA GLY A 20 7.13 -3.19 -50.28
C GLY A 20 5.93 -4.16 -50.19
N SER A 21 5.05 -3.90 -49.22
CA SER A 21 3.79 -4.59 -48.94
C SER A 21 3.81 -6.11 -48.65
N TYR A 22 4.97 -6.73 -48.39
CA TYR A 22 5.03 -8.17 -48.07
C TYR A 22 4.52 -8.48 -46.65
N PHE A 23 3.24 -8.85 -46.52
CA PHE A 23 2.57 -9.09 -45.24
C PHE A 23 2.28 -10.58 -44.94
N GLU A 24 2.16 -11.42 -45.97
CA GLU A 24 1.53 -12.74 -45.86
C GLU A 24 2.41 -13.84 -45.22
N GLU A 25 3.72 -13.64 -45.11
CA GLU A 25 4.64 -14.62 -44.49
C GLU A 25 5.35 -14.11 -43.23
N MET A 26 4.91 -12.97 -42.67
CA MET A 26 5.60 -12.30 -41.54
C MET A 26 5.77 -13.19 -40.30
N GLU A 27 4.88 -14.16 -40.06
CA GLU A 27 4.96 -15.09 -38.93
C GLU A 27 6.10 -16.11 -39.04
N SER A 28 6.65 -16.33 -40.24
CA SER A 28 7.79 -17.22 -40.47
C SER A 28 9.16 -16.58 -40.20
N LEU A 29 9.19 -15.25 -40.00
CA LEU A 29 10.41 -14.49 -39.81
C LEU A 29 10.98 -14.73 -38.41
N ALA A 30 12.27 -15.08 -38.32
CA ALA A 30 12.96 -15.17 -37.05
C ALA A 30 13.01 -13.79 -36.39
N CYS A 31 12.41 -13.63 -35.21
CA CYS A 31 12.33 -12.36 -34.49
C CYS A 31 13.71 -11.78 -34.07
N ASN A 32 14.74 -12.62 -34.02
CA ASN A 32 16.06 -12.25 -33.49
C ASN A 32 17.19 -12.46 -34.53
N PRO A 33 17.16 -11.83 -35.72
CA PRO A 33 18.22 -11.97 -36.69
C PRO A 33 19.47 -11.21 -36.22
N SER A 34 20.65 -11.72 -36.59
CA SER A 34 21.94 -11.10 -36.26
C SER A 34 22.17 -9.76 -36.98
N LEU A 35 21.52 -9.57 -38.14
CA LEU A 35 21.51 -8.35 -38.94
C LEU A 35 20.18 -8.26 -39.71
N LEU A 36 19.50 -7.13 -39.61
CA LEU A 36 18.38 -6.74 -40.46
C LEU A 36 18.88 -5.77 -41.52
N VAL A 37 18.69 -6.08 -42.81
CA VAL A 37 19.06 -5.19 -43.92
C VAL A 37 17.80 -4.59 -44.52
N ILE A 38 17.72 -3.25 -44.55
CA ILE A 38 16.60 -2.50 -45.12
C ILE A 38 17.11 -1.80 -46.38
N PHE A 39 16.51 -2.12 -47.53
CA PHE A 39 16.76 -1.42 -48.79
C PHE A 39 15.45 -0.77 -49.24
N PRO A 40 15.23 0.54 -48.96
CA PRO A 40 14.01 1.22 -49.37
C PRO A 40 13.87 1.31 -50.90
N GLY A 41 14.97 1.49 -51.62
CA GLY A 41 14.96 1.88 -53.03
C GLY A 41 15.00 3.41 -53.21
N GLU A 42 14.71 3.88 -54.41
CA GLU A 42 14.84 5.31 -54.78
C GLU A 42 13.48 6.06 -54.84
N ASP A 43 12.35 5.35 -54.72
CA ASP A 43 11.00 5.92 -54.88
C ASP A 43 10.50 6.59 -53.59
N VAL A 44 10.61 7.92 -53.53
CA VAL A 44 10.11 8.76 -52.43
C VAL A 44 8.58 8.65 -52.29
N ILE A 45 7.85 8.60 -53.40
CA ILE A 45 6.38 8.66 -53.42
C ILE A 45 5.82 7.43 -52.70
N TYR A 46 6.47 6.27 -52.88
CA TYR A 46 6.12 5.05 -52.16
C TYR A 46 6.26 5.19 -50.63
N PHE A 47 7.28 5.91 -50.15
CA PHE A 47 7.53 6.09 -48.71
C PHE A 47 6.73 7.21 -48.06
N ASP A 48 6.24 8.20 -48.82
CA ASP A 48 5.37 9.23 -48.25
C ASP A 48 3.95 8.71 -47.95
N ASN A 49 3.55 7.59 -48.56
CA ASN A 49 2.30 6.92 -48.21
C ASN A 49 2.31 6.44 -46.73
N GLU A 50 1.37 6.96 -45.94
CA GLU A 50 1.15 6.58 -44.54
C GLU A 50 0.93 5.08 -44.31
N GLU A 51 0.35 4.37 -45.28
CA GLU A 51 0.22 2.92 -45.22
C GLU A 51 1.58 2.22 -45.32
N THR A 52 2.46 2.67 -46.21
CA THR A 52 3.84 2.19 -46.30
C THR A 52 4.59 2.42 -44.99
N LYS A 53 4.51 3.65 -44.43
CA LYS A 53 5.14 3.99 -43.14
C LYS A 53 4.64 3.07 -42.02
N LYS A 54 3.32 2.87 -41.91
CA LYS A 54 2.69 1.97 -40.92
C LYS A 54 3.10 0.52 -41.11
N ASN A 55 3.13 0.02 -42.35
CA ASN A 55 3.52 -1.35 -42.65
C ASN A 55 5.00 -1.59 -42.36
N LEU A 56 5.89 -0.68 -42.76
CA LEU A 56 7.32 -0.72 -42.38
C LEU A 56 7.49 -0.75 -40.85
N SER A 57 6.79 0.13 -40.13
CA SER A 57 6.75 0.12 -38.65
C SER A 57 6.25 -1.21 -38.06
N ARG A 58 5.23 -1.84 -38.67
CA ARG A 58 4.70 -3.15 -38.24
C ARG A 58 5.70 -4.27 -38.49
N THR A 59 6.29 -4.38 -39.68
CA THR A 59 7.35 -5.37 -39.97
C THR A 59 8.50 -5.24 -38.99
N MET A 60 8.95 -4.00 -38.76
CA MET A 60 10.06 -3.70 -37.86
C MET A 60 9.76 -4.02 -36.39
N ARG A 61 8.48 -4.02 -35.97
CA ARG A 61 8.09 -4.42 -34.60
C ARG A 61 8.25 -5.91 -34.33
N LEU A 62 8.32 -6.75 -35.37
CA LEU A 62 8.55 -8.19 -35.23
C LEU A 62 9.98 -8.54 -34.81
N PHE A 63 10.96 -7.70 -35.15
CA PHE A 63 12.37 -7.95 -34.83
C PHE A 63 12.78 -7.30 -33.51
N HIS A 64 13.64 -7.97 -32.74
CA HIS A 64 14.12 -7.49 -31.44
C HIS A 64 14.78 -6.09 -31.53
N PRO A 65 14.56 -5.16 -30.58
CA PRO A 65 15.17 -3.82 -30.60
C PRO A 65 16.71 -3.80 -30.51
N ALA A 66 17.33 -4.92 -30.08
CA ALA A 66 18.78 -5.10 -30.08
C ALA A 66 19.34 -5.61 -31.43
N THR A 67 18.49 -6.01 -32.39
CA THR A 67 18.94 -6.42 -33.73
C THR A 67 19.64 -5.26 -34.41
N LYS A 68 20.82 -5.54 -34.98
CA LYS A 68 21.60 -4.59 -35.77
C LYS A 68 20.85 -4.29 -37.07
N VAL A 69 20.64 -3.02 -37.40
CA VAL A 69 19.98 -2.61 -38.65
C VAL A 69 20.97 -1.95 -39.59
N LEU A 70 21.04 -2.41 -40.84
CA LEU A 70 21.78 -1.78 -41.93
C LEU A 70 20.78 -1.24 -42.95
N VAL A 71 20.70 0.08 -43.09
CA VAL A 71 19.90 0.73 -44.13
C VAL A 71 20.81 1.01 -45.31
N LEU A 72 20.44 0.51 -46.49
CA LEU A 72 21.13 0.75 -47.76
C LEU A 72 20.27 1.71 -48.59
N THR A 73 20.59 3.00 -48.56
CA THR A 73 19.80 4.04 -49.24
C THR A 73 20.71 4.94 -50.08
N ASP A 74 20.13 5.74 -50.98
CA ASP A 74 20.83 6.88 -51.54
C ASP A 74 20.81 8.03 -50.53
N LEU A 75 21.97 8.61 -50.18
CA LEU A 75 22.05 9.80 -49.31
C LEU A 75 21.93 11.12 -50.08
N GLU A 76 22.00 11.09 -51.41
CA GLU A 76 21.66 12.24 -52.26
C GLU A 76 20.15 12.53 -52.20
N ASN A 77 19.35 11.55 -51.75
CA ASN A 77 17.92 11.67 -51.48
C ASN A 77 17.63 11.59 -49.96
N PRO A 78 17.78 12.71 -49.21
CA PRO A 78 17.68 12.70 -47.76
C PRO A 78 16.29 12.32 -47.24
N GLN A 79 15.22 12.52 -48.02
CA GLN A 79 13.85 12.23 -47.61
C GLN A 79 13.61 10.73 -47.35
N VAL A 80 14.17 9.85 -48.20
CA VAL A 80 14.05 8.40 -48.01
C VAL A 80 14.81 7.96 -46.75
N ALA A 81 16.02 8.49 -46.56
CA ALA A 81 16.84 8.21 -45.38
C ALA A 81 16.17 8.70 -44.08
N GLU A 82 15.57 9.90 -44.11
CA GLU A 82 14.83 10.48 -42.99
C GLU A 82 13.57 9.67 -42.64
N ILE A 83 12.71 9.35 -43.63
CA ILE A 83 11.48 8.57 -43.37
C ILE A 83 11.83 7.21 -42.77
N VAL A 84 12.81 6.50 -43.33
CA VAL A 84 13.24 5.19 -42.81
C VAL A 84 13.87 5.33 -41.42
N GLY A 85 14.72 6.33 -41.20
CA GLY A 85 15.32 6.62 -39.89
C GLY A 85 14.27 6.93 -38.81
N VAL A 86 13.27 7.75 -39.13
CA VAL A 86 12.13 8.06 -38.25
C VAL A 86 11.33 6.80 -37.90
N GLN A 87 11.06 5.91 -38.87
CA GLN A 87 10.37 4.65 -38.56
C GLN A 87 11.22 3.72 -37.67
N ILE A 88 12.53 3.59 -37.94
CA ILE A 88 13.45 2.79 -37.13
C ILE A 88 13.52 3.31 -35.69
N TYR A 89 13.62 4.65 -35.54
CA TYR A 89 13.60 5.33 -34.24
C TYR A 89 12.27 5.16 -33.50
N THR A 90 11.14 5.29 -34.20
CA THR A 90 9.78 5.09 -33.65
C THR A 90 9.58 3.66 -33.13
N VAL A 91 10.21 2.68 -33.78
CA VAL A 91 10.22 1.27 -33.36
C VAL A 91 11.34 0.97 -32.34
N LYS A 92 12.09 1.98 -31.89
CA LYS A 92 13.10 1.91 -30.82
C LYS A 92 14.22 0.88 -31.08
N PHE A 93 14.68 0.76 -32.33
CA PHE A 93 15.98 0.10 -32.54
C PHE A 93 17.09 0.94 -31.94
N MET A 94 18.05 0.27 -31.30
CA MET A 94 19.18 0.96 -30.68
C MET A 94 20.33 1.25 -31.64
N TYR A 95 20.49 0.43 -32.68
CA TYR A 95 21.61 0.53 -33.61
C TYR A 95 21.12 0.39 -35.04
N PHE A 96 21.13 1.51 -35.76
CA PHE A 96 21.05 1.50 -37.20
C PHE A 96 22.19 2.27 -37.83
N VAL A 97 22.70 1.70 -38.91
CA VAL A 97 23.74 2.28 -39.75
C VAL A 97 23.12 2.54 -41.10
N ILE A 98 23.13 3.80 -41.55
CA ILE A 98 22.76 4.15 -42.91
C ILE A 98 24.04 4.18 -43.74
N MET A 99 24.09 3.33 -44.76
CA MET A 99 25.17 3.27 -45.74
C MET A 99 24.65 3.78 -47.08
N ASP A 100 25.36 4.76 -47.63
CA ASP A 100 25.11 5.29 -48.96
C ASP A 100 25.43 4.22 -50.01
N SER A 101 24.41 3.81 -50.76
CA SER A 101 24.51 2.81 -51.81
C SER A 101 25.35 3.25 -53.01
N ARG A 102 25.52 4.57 -53.23
CA ARG A 102 26.32 5.16 -54.30
C ARG A 102 27.73 5.50 -53.84
N THR A 103 27.87 6.26 -52.75
CA THR A 103 29.17 6.80 -52.32
C THR A 103 29.89 5.96 -51.26
N MET A 104 29.23 4.93 -50.71
CA MET A 104 29.73 4.10 -49.59
C MET A 104 30.06 4.90 -48.31
N ARG A 105 29.55 6.14 -48.20
CA ARG A 105 29.54 6.92 -46.95
C ARG A 105 28.69 6.22 -45.89
N ILE A 106 29.05 6.44 -44.63
CA ILE A 106 28.36 5.84 -43.49
C ILE A 106 27.89 6.93 -42.53
N VAL A 107 26.60 6.91 -42.22
CA VAL A 107 25.98 7.68 -41.14
C VAL A 107 25.55 6.69 -40.07
N GLN A 108 26.00 6.92 -38.84
CA GLN A 108 25.68 6.08 -37.69
C GLN A 108 24.77 6.86 -36.74
N CYS A 109 23.60 6.30 -36.47
CA CYS A 109 22.56 6.95 -35.67
C CYS A 109 22.37 6.15 -34.37
N ASN A 110 22.50 6.79 -33.21
CA ASN A 110 22.45 6.12 -31.90
C ASN A 110 21.21 6.49 -31.05
N GLY A 111 20.17 7.03 -31.71
CA GLY A 111 18.91 7.44 -31.08
C GLY A 111 19.01 8.67 -30.17
N VAL A 112 20.18 9.33 -30.11
CA VAL A 112 20.38 10.59 -29.37
C VAL A 112 21.14 11.61 -30.24
N TRP A 113 22.07 11.14 -31.09
CA TRP A 113 22.83 11.97 -32.04
C TRP A 113 23.10 11.20 -33.34
N ASP A 114 23.17 11.94 -34.45
CA ASP A 114 23.61 11.42 -35.76
C ASP A 114 25.09 11.73 -35.97
N TRP A 115 25.91 10.71 -36.21
CA TRP A 115 27.35 10.85 -36.44
C TRP A 115 27.64 10.51 -37.91
N SER A 116 28.08 11.50 -38.69
CA SER A 116 28.50 11.31 -40.08
C SER A 116 30.00 11.00 -40.15
N TRP A 117 30.35 9.86 -40.74
CA TRP A 117 31.74 9.45 -40.93
C TRP A 117 32.15 9.61 -42.40
N PRO A 118 33.19 10.39 -42.72
CA PRO A 118 33.58 10.67 -44.11
C PRO A 118 34.22 9.47 -44.84
N ARG A 119 34.47 8.37 -44.14
CA ARG A 119 34.94 7.09 -44.70
C ARG A 119 34.25 5.93 -43.99
N ALA A 120 34.03 4.83 -44.70
CA ALA A 120 33.53 3.61 -44.12
C ALA A 120 34.49 3.10 -43.03
N LEU A 121 33.97 2.90 -41.82
CA LEU A 121 34.65 2.17 -40.75
C LEU A 121 34.98 0.74 -41.23
N GLN A 122 36.01 0.12 -40.65
CA GLN A 122 36.27 -1.30 -40.91
C GLN A 122 34.98 -2.11 -40.62
N PRO A 123 34.58 -3.10 -41.44
CA PRO A 123 33.28 -3.78 -41.28
C PRO A 123 33.04 -4.43 -39.92
N MET A 124 34.12 -4.82 -39.21
CA MET A 124 34.06 -5.30 -37.84
C MET A 124 33.53 -4.25 -36.86
N ASN A 125 33.78 -2.97 -37.14
CA ASN A 125 33.45 -1.82 -36.31
C ASN A 125 32.13 -1.12 -36.70
N LEU A 126 31.45 -1.56 -37.77
CA LEU A 126 30.17 -0.97 -38.22
C LEU A 126 29.11 -0.99 -37.10
N PHE A 127 29.18 -2.01 -36.24
CA PHE A 127 28.29 -2.21 -35.10
C PHE A 127 29.05 -2.44 -33.79
N THR A 128 30.30 -1.98 -33.69
CA THR A 128 30.98 -1.92 -32.38
C THR A 128 30.33 -0.83 -31.53
N TRP A 129 30.27 -1.10 -30.24
CA TRP A 129 29.09 -0.82 -29.45
C TRP A 129 29.46 0.07 -28.24
N ASP A 130 28.59 1.04 -27.89
CA ASP A 130 28.84 2.05 -26.82
C ASP A 130 27.92 1.92 -25.57
N SER A 131 26.99 0.94 -25.45
CA SER A 131 26.22 0.74 -24.18
C SER A 131 26.98 0.07 -23.05
N HIS A 132 28.18 -0.46 -23.29
CA HIS A 132 29.11 -0.76 -22.18
C HIS A 132 29.61 0.54 -21.51
N ASN A 133 29.25 1.68 -22.09
CA ASN A 133 29.57 3.03 -21.69
C ASN A 133 28.28 3.87 -21.63
N MET A 134 27.34 3.57 -20.71
CA MET A 134 26.22 4.49 -20.43
C MET A 134 26.64 5.72 -19.60
N MET A 135 27.94 6.04 -19.60
CA MET A 135 28.53 7.15 -18.88
C MET A 135 27.86 8.47 -19.28
N GLY A 136 27.32 9.18 -18.30
CA GLY A 136 26.59 10.45 -18.50
C GLY A 136 25.09 10.31 -18.77
N ARG A 137 24.51 9.09 -18.79
CA ARG A 137 23.04 8.91 -18.81
C ARG A 137 22.51 8.71 -17.38
N ARG A 138 21.20 8.89 -17.17
CA ARG A 138 20.50 8.72 -15.87
C ARG A 138 19.25 7.87 -15.99
N ILE A 139 18.95 7.10 -14.94
CA ILE A 139 17.77 6.25 -14.78
C ILE A 139 16.84 6.90 -13.74
N SER A 140 15.89 7.74 -14.20
CA SER A 140 14.92 8.37 -13.30
C SER A 140 13.81 7.40 -12.87
N TYR A 141 13.36 7.53 -11.62
CA TYR A 141 12.25 6.79 -11.04
C TYR A 141 11.39 7.73 -10.16
N VAL A 142 10.12 7.37 -9.96
CA VAL A 142 9.21 8.10 -9.06
C VAL A 142 8.97 7.23 -7.84
N GLN A 143 9.36 7.71 -6.64
CA GLN A 143 9.02 7.05 -5.40
C GLN A 143 7.56 7.36 -5.07
N ASN A 144 6.67 6.38 -5.27
CA ASN A 144 5.29 6.50 -4.84
C ASN A 144 5.23 6.31 -3.31
N GLU A 145 5.19 7.40 -2.54
CA GLU A 145 5.16 7.33 -1.06
C GLU A 145 3.95 6.56 -0.50
N GLN A 146 2.82 6.56 -1.23
CA GLN A 146 1.60 5.88 -0.80
C GLN A 146 1.71 4.36 -0.97
N MET A 147 2.34 3.89 -2.05
CA MET A 147 2.71 2.49 -2.19
C MET A 147 4.03 2.25 -1.43
N GLN A 148 3.94 1.66 -0.23
CA GLN A 148 5.09 1.26 0.63
C GLN A 148 5.98 0.16 0.00
N ALA A 149 6.50 0.39 -1.20
CA ALA A 149 6.72 -0.66 -2.17
C ALA A 149 8.14 -0.58 -2.74
N PHE A 150 8.97 -1.57 -2.36
CA PHE A 150 10.21 -1.97 -3.04
C PHE A 150 11.44 -1.05 -2.94
N TYR A 151 11.94 -0.77 -1.73
CA TYR A 151 13.31 -0.24 -1.53
C TYR A 151 14.41 -1.13 -2.14
N TYR A 152 14.17 -2.44 -2.28
CA TYR A 152 15.10 -3.33 -2.96
C TYR A 152 15.07 -3.16 -4.49
N ASN A 153 14.00 -2.60 -5.07
CA ASN A 153 14.05 -2.18 -6.47
C ASN A 153 15.00 -1.00 -6.66
N TYR A 154 15.12 -0.07 -5.69
CA TYR A 154 16.13 0.98 -5.72
C TYR A 154 17.56 0.42 -5.65
N HIS A 155 17.83 -0.56 -4.77
CA HIS A 155 19.14 -1.22 -4.73
C HIS A 155 19.45 -1.98 -6.02
N TRP A 156 18.51 -2.76 -6.55
CA TRP A 156 18.69 -3.46 -7.82
C TRP A 156 18.82 -2.48 -9.02
N LEU A 157 18.07 -1.36 -9.03
CA LEU A 157 18.25 -0.26 -10.00
C LEU A 157 19.67 0.32 -9.91
N ASN A 158 20.17 0.59 -8.70
CA ASN A 158 21.53 1.09 -8.48
C ASN A 158 22.62 0.09 -8.90
N GLU A 159 22.49 -1.20 -8.60
CA GLU A 159 23.47 -2.21 -9.04
C GLU A 159 23.42 -2.41 -10.56
N THR A 160 22.23 -2.35 -11.18
CA THR A 160 22.08 -2.32 -12.64
C THR A 160 22.72 -1.07 -13.23
N ALA A 161 22.56 0.08 -12.57
CA ALA A 161 23.16 1.35 -12.98
C ALA A 161 24.70 1.28 -12.91
N LYS A 162 25.26 0.72 -11.82
CA LYS A 162 26.71 0.48 -11.70
C LYS A 162 27.25 -0.45 -12.78
N TYR A 163 26.58 -1.59 -13.03
CA TYR A 163 26.98 -2.54 -14.07
C TYR A 163 27.01 -1.91 -15.47
N LEU A 164 26.14 -0.93 -15.72
CA LEU A 164 26.06 -0.19 -16.99
C LEU A 164 26.86 1.14 -16.99
N HIS A 165 27.53 1.49 -15.88
CA HIS A 165 28.24 2.77 -15.67
C HIS A 165 27.35 4.04 -15.79
N THR A 166 26.20 4.07 -15.10
CA THR A 166 25.17 5.15 -15.10
C THR A 166 24.63 5.44 -13.67
N GLU A 167 23.81 6.49 -13.49
CA GLU A 167 23.21 6.92 -12.19
C GLU A 167 21.67 6.76 -12.14
N ALA A 168 21.03 6.92 -10.96
CA ALA A 168 19.55 6.89 -10.78
C ALA A 168 19.01 8.00 -9.84
N GLU A 169 17.79 8.51 -10.09
CA GLU A 169 17.27 9.79 -9.52
C GLU A 169 15.74 9.79 -9.23
N GLU A 170 15.28 10.54 -8.20
CA GLU A 170 13.92 10.48 -7.59
C GLU A 170 13.09 11.81 -7.69
N PHE A 171 11.76 11.77 -7.46
CA PHE A 171 10.81 12.89 -7.60
C PHE A 171 9.88 13.09 -6.36
N PRO A 172 9.68 14.31 -5.80
CA PRO A 172 9.03 14.54 -4.47
C PRO A 172 7.55 15.02 -4.46
N ASN A 173 6.86 14.90 -3.30
CA ASN A 173 5.48 15.38 -2.98
C ASN A 173 5.33 15.78 -1.47
N ASP A 174 4.32 16.58 -1.05
CA ASP A 174 4.16 17.04 0.35
C ASP A 174 2.69 17.43 0.76
N CYS A 175 2.25 17.17 2.02
CA CYS A 175 1.01 17.70 2.68
C CYS A 175 0.69 17.13 4.11
N HIS A 176 0.45 17.98 5.13
CA HIS A 176 -0.16 17.66 6.46
C HIS A 176 -0.51 18.94 7.29
N LYS A 177 -1.19 18.98 8.47
CA LYS A 177 -2.48 18.43 8.98
C LYS A 177 -2.77 18.96 10.44
N LEU A 178 -4.02 19.25 10.87
CA LEU A 178 -4.35 19.73 12.26
C LEU A 178 -5.74 19.28 12.80
N GLU A 179 -5.86 19.09 14.13
CA GLU A 179 -7.13 19.14 14.92
C GLU A 179 -6.89 19.13 16.47
N GLY A 180 -7.93 19.39 17.30
CA GLY A 180 -7.84 19.66 18.77
C GLY A 180 -8.97 19.06 19.67
N ASN A 181 -9.01 19.41 20.98
CA ASN A 181 -9.53 18.57 22.09
C ASN A 181 -10.59 19.17 23.07
N SER A 182 -11.44 18.29 23.64
CA SER A 182 -11.86 18.08 25.08
C SER A 182 -12.51 19.18 25.97
N PHE A 183 -13.47 18.80 26.86
CA PHE A 183 -13.60 19.33 28.26
C PHE A 183 -14.56 18.57 29.23
N THR A 184 -14.54 18.95 30.53
CA THR A 184 -15.55 18.91 31.65
C THR A 184 -15.31 18.05 32.92
N LYS A 185 -15.93 18.47 34.05
CA LYS A 185 -15.79 18.08 35.49
C LYS A 185 -17.09 18.38 36.27
N HIS A 186 -17.20 17.90 37.53
CA HIS A 186 -18.25 18.08 38.60
C HIS A 186 -19.27 16.92 38.74
N LEU A 187 -19.36 16.23 39.90
CA LEU A 187 -20.53 16.09 40.87
C LEU A 187 -19.92 16.02 42.27
N ILE A 188 -20.78 16.11 43.29
CA ILE A 188 -20.49 15.97 44.71
C ILE A 188 -21.74 15.39 45.44
N ASN A 189 -21.55 14.35 46.28
CA ASN A 189 -22.42 13.85 47.37
C ASN A 189 -23.68 12.97 47.10
N ASN A 190 -23.63 11.68 47.50
CA ASN A 190 -24.80 10.81 47.75
C ASN A 190 -24.43 9.73 48.82
N PRO A 191 -25.28 9.38 49.81
CA PRO A 191 -25.01 8.26 50.73
C PRO A 191 -24.92 6.87 50.06
N THR A 192 -25.46 6.68 48.87
CA THR A 192 -25.19 5.45 48.08
C THR A 192 -23.78 5.50 47.47
N LEU A 193 -23.29 6.69 47.07
CA LEU A 193 -21.88 6.93 46.70
C LEU A 193 -20.93 6.72 47.90
N LEU A 194 -21.38 6.87 49.15
CA LEU A 194 -20.59 6.54 50.34
C LEU A 194 -20.35 5.03 50.47
N VAL A 195 -21.41 4.21 50.42
CA VAL A 195 -21.33 2.76 50.67
C VAL A 195 -20.83 1.97 49.45
N VAL A 196 -21.15 2.42 48.23
CA VAL A 196 -20.73 1.77 46.98
C VAL A 196 -19.41 2.33 46.44
N CYS A 197 -19.16 3.63 46.63
CA CYS A 197 -18.04 4.34 45.98
C CYS A 197 -17.11 5.07 46.97
N GLY A 198 -17.25 4.86 48.28
CA GLY A 198 -16.34 5.41 49.30
C GLY A 198 -16.41 6.92 49.54
N PHE A 199 -17.41 7.64 49.00
CA PHE A 199 -17.48 9.10 49.13
C PHE A 199 -17.91 9.60 50.51
N GLU A 200 -16.94 9.67 51.42
CA GLU A 200 -17.12 10.18 52.78
C GLU A 200 -17.15 11.70 52.85
N ARG A 201 -18.32 12.27 52.54
CA ARG A 201 -18.64 13.70 52.78
C ARG A 201 -19.70 13.93 53.87
N HIS A 202 -20.19 12.87 54.48
CA HIS A 202 -21.09 12.94 55.64
C HIS A 202 -20.40 12.31 56.85
N ASN A 203 -20.28 13.07 57.94
CA ASN A 203 -19.53 12.67 59.13
C ASN A 203 -20.16 11.46 59.84
N LEU A 204 -19.69 10.25 59.51
CA LEU A 204 -20.08 8.98 60.12
C LEU A 204 -19.93 8.98 61.66
N HIS A 205 -19.07 9.85 62.21
CA HIS A 205 -18.96 10.05 63.65
C HIS A 205 -20.29 10.40 64.34
N ARG A 206 -21.25 11.04 63.65
CA ARG A 206 -22.51 11.52 64.24
C ARG A 206 -23.64 10.47 64.29
N SER A 207 -23.49 9.29 63.68
CA SER A 207 -24.52 8.24 63.64
C SER A 207 -24.57 7.36 64.91
N GLY A 208 -25.68 6.64 65.10
CA GLY A 208 -25.94 5.80 66.26
C GLY A 208 -25.09 4.52 66.33
N ARG A 209 -25.03 3.89 67.51
CA ARG A 209 -24.22 2.65 67.73
C ARG A 209 -24.67 1.48 66.86
N THR A 210 -25.99 1.31 66.69
CA THR A 210 -26.60 0.26 65.84
C THR A 210 -26.40 0.56 64.36
N GLU A 211 -26.62 1.80 63.93
CA GLU A 211 -26.35 2.26 62.56
C GLU A 211 -24.89 2.01 62.19
N LYS A 212 -23.93 2.35 63.07
CA LYS A 212 -22.50 2.10 62.87
C LYS A 212 -22.18 0.62 62.67
N PHE A 213 -22.81 -0.29 63.43
CA PHE A 213 -22.63 -1.73 63.22
C PHE A 213 -23.21 -2.20 61.87
N ILE A 214 -24.38 -1.69 61.47
CA ILE A 214 -25.01 -2.02 60.19
C ILE A 214 -24.16 -1.51 59.03
N PHE A 215 -23.77 -0.22 59.05
CA PHE A 215 -22.87 0.37 58.04
C PHE A 215 -21.53 -0.37 57.99
N LEU A 216 -20.91 -0.70 59.13
CA LEU A 216 -19.67 -1.47 59.16
C LEU A 216 -19.82 -2.85 58.51
N SER A 217 -20.91 -3.58 58.80
CA SER A 217 -21.16 -4.88 58.15
C SER A 217 -21.41 -4.76 56.64
N LEU A 218 -22.10 -3.70 56.20
CA LEU A 218 -22.33 -3.42 54.78
C LEU A 218 -21.03 -3.01 54.07
N ILE A 219 -20.19 -2.20 54.71
CA ILE A 219 -18.88 -1.80 54.18
C ILE A 219 -17.97 -3.02 54.01
N VAL A 220 -17.90 -3.91 55.01
CA VAL A 220 -17.09 -5.15 54.91
C VAL A 220 -17.62 -6.08 53.81
N LEU A 221 -18.94 -6.25 53.71
CA LEU A 221 -19.55 -7.07 52.66
C LEU A 221 -19.31 -6.49 51.26
N MET A 222 -19.53 -5.19 51.09
CA MET A 222 -19.31 -4.51 49.81
C MET A 222 -17.83 -4.47 49.44
N PHE A 223 -16.91 -4.37 50.39
CA PHE A 223 -15.47 -4.49 50.15
C PHE A 223 -15.11 -5.85 49.52
N PHE A 224 -15.61 -6.96 50.06
CA PHE A 224 -15.37 -8.29 49.45
C PHE A 224 -16.01 -8.43 48.07
N MET A 225 -17.24 -7.92 47.88
CA MET A 225 -17.93 -7.96 46.59
C MET A 225 -17.22 -7.10 45.53
N SER A 226 -16.78 -5.89 45.90
CA SER A 226 -15.99 -5.01 45.03
C SER A 226 -14.65 -5.63 44.68
N ASN A 227 -13.88 -6.18 45.63
CA ASN A 227 -12.61 -6.84 45.33
C ASN A 227 -12.77 -8.04 44.36
N ALA A 228 -13.81 -8.85 44.54
CA ALA A 228 -14.09 -9.98 43.66
C ALA A 228 -14.53 -9.51 42.26
N PHE A 229 -15.36 -8.47 42.19
CA PHE A 229 -15.80 -7.87 40.93
C PHE A 229 -14.66 -7.17 40.20
N GLU A 230 -13.85 -6.37 40.89
CA GLU A 230 -12.64 -5.72 40.37
C GLU A 230 -11.67 -6.75 39.83
N THR A 231 -11.36 -7.82 40.58
CA THR A 231 -10.44 -8.87 40.09
C THR A 231 -10.95 -9.49 38.78
N LYS A 232 -12.26 -9.75 38.68
CA LYS A 232 -12.89 -10.30 37.47
C LYS A 232 -12.99 -9.27 36.34
N PHE A 233 -13.24 -8.00 36.65
CA PHE A 233 -13.33 -6.93 35.67
C PHE A 233 -11.95 -6.56 35.13
N VAL A 234 -10.94 -6.45 35.99
CA VAL A 234 -9.52 -6.30 35.64
C VAL A 234 -9.05 -7.48 34.81
N SER A 235 -9.41 -8.73 35.12
CA SER A 235 -9.09 -9.86 34.25
C SER A 235 -9.75 -9.73 32.88
N LEU A 236 -11.02 -9.32 32.80
CA LEU A 236 -11.73 -9.03 31.54
C LEU A 236 -11.22 -7.76 30.81
N MET A 237 -10.57 -6.81 31.48
CA MET A 237 -9.90 -5.68 30.85
C MET A 237 -8.53 -6.06 30.29
N ILE A 238 -7.76 -6.86 31.04
CA ILE A 238 -6.45 -7.40 30.63
C ILE A 238 -6.62 -8.37 29.46
N SER A 239 -7.63 -9.24 29.53
CA SER A 239 -7.94 -10.24 28.50
C SER A 239 -9.37 -10.10 27.98
N LYS A 240 -9.74 -8.89 27.49
CA LYS A 240 -11.02 -8.66 26.77
C LYS A 240 -11.18 -9.78 25.75
N PRO A 241 -12.21 -10.66 25.89
CA PRO A 241 -12.28 -11.90 25.14
C PRO A 241 -12.21 -11.56 23.66
N SER A 242 -11.13 -11.97 23.00
CA SER A 242 -10.85 -11.49 21.65
C SER A 242 -11.99 -11.94 20.76
N ILE A 243 -12.67 -10.97 20.12
CA ILE A 243 -13.70 -11.18 19.09
C ILE A 243 -13.29 -12.41 18.26
N GLN A 244 -14.20 -13.38 18.20
CA GLN A 244 -13.95 -14.76 17.76
C GLN A 244 -12.98 -14.77 16.57
N ARG A 245 -11.72 -15.15 16.83
CA ARG A 245 -10.65 -14.95 15.85
C ARG A 245 -10.96 -15.75 14.59
N VAL A 246 -11.23 -15.04 13.50
CA VAL A 246 -11.40 -15.60 12.16
C VAL A 246 -10.09 -16.31 11.80
N LYS A 247 -10.11 -17.65 11.74
CA LYS A 247 -8.93 -18.47 11.42
C LYS A 247 -9.00 -19.00 9.99
N SER A 248 -10.21 -19.34 9.55
CA SER A 248 -10.53 -19.93 8.27
C SER A 248 -11.31 -18.96 7.36
N ILE A 249 -11.51 -19.32 6.10
CA ILE A 249 -12.31 -18.52 5.17
C ILE A 249 -13.81 -18.75 5.39
N GLU A 250 -14.18 -19.87 5.99
CA GLU A 250 -15.52 -20.22 6.45
C GLU A 250 -15.92 -19.39 7.68
N ASP A 251 -14.98 -19.14 8.60
CA ASP A 251 -15.19 -18.18 9.70
C ASP A 251 -15.40 -16.76 9.18
N LEU A 252 -14.72 -16.40 8.08
CA LEU A 252 -14.84 -15.08 7.46
C LEU A 252 -16.20 -14.90 6.78
N ALA A 253 -16.68 -15.94 6.08
CA ALA A 253 -18.02 -15.95 5.51
C ALA A 253 -19.11 -15.84 6.60
N LYS A 254 -18.90 -16.49 7.76
CA LYS A 254 -19.82 -16.43 8.91
C LYS A 254 -19.80 -15.08 9.63
N SER A 255 -18.66 -14.37 9.66
CA SER A 255 -18.56 -13.07 10.32
C SER A 255 -19.16 -11.91 9.51
N GLY A 256 -19.56 -12.16 8.27
CA GLY A 256 -20.13 -11.13 7.38
C GLY A 256 -19.12 -10.10 6.87
N LEU A 257 -17.82 -10.29 7.17
CA LEU A 257 -16.74 -9.42 6.70
C LEU A 257 -16.59 -9.56 5.18
N LYS A 258 -16.43 -8.41 4.50
CA LYS A 258 -16.38 -8.35 3.03
C LYS A 258 -14.96 -8.06 2.54
N PHE A 259 -14.59 -8.64 1.41
CA PHE A 259 -13.33 -8.34 0.72
C PHE A 259 -13.46 -7.03 -0.04
N GLN A 260 -12.79 -5.97 0.40
CA GLN A 260 -12.70 -4.75 -0.42
C GLN A 260 -11.63 -4.95 -1.48
N VAL A 261 -12.04 -4.88 -2.75
CA VAL A 261 -11.13 -4.96 -3.89
C VAL A 261 -11.57 -3.98 -4.96
N ASP A 262 -10.59 -3.34 -5.59
CA ASP A 262 -10.83 -2.57 -6.80
C ASP A 262 -11.09 -3.49 -7.99
N LEU A 263 -12.38 -3.78 -8.22
CA LEU A 263 -12.85 -4.55 -9.38
C LEU A 263 -12.49 -3.95 -10.75
N ASN A 264 -12.11 -2.68 -10.86
CA ASN A 264 -11.61 -2.15 -12.14
C ASN A 264 -10.23 -2.74 -12.46
N ASN A 265 -9.41 -2.96 -11.43
CA ASN A 265 -8.08 -3.54 -11.51
C ASN A 265 -8.07 -5.07 -11.39
N SER A 266 -9.15 -5.71 -10.89
CA SER A 266 -9.23 -7.16 -10.73
C SER A 266 -10.66 -7.72 -10.80
N PRO A 267 -11.34 -7.61 -11.95
CA PRO A 267 -12.73 -8.07 -12.13
C PRO A 267 -12.88 -9.60 -11.94
N GLN A 268 -11.82 -10.38 -12.19
CA GLN A 268 -11.77 -11.85 -12.05
C GLN A 268 -12.02 -12.35 -10.62
N LEU A 269 -12.03 -11.48 -9.61
CA LEU A 269 -12.31 -11.85 -8.23
C LEU A 269 -13.81 -12.05 -7.95
N VAL A 270 -14.69 -11.41 -8.75
CA VAL A 270 -16.15 -11.59 -8.65
C VAL A 270 -16.56 -13.03 -9.01
N SER A 271 -15.91 -13.61 -10.03
CA SER A 271 -16.19 -14.97 -10.50
C SER A 271 -15.57 -16.08 -9.64
N HIS A 272 -14.82 -15.75 -8.59
CA HIS A 272 -14.17 -16.77 -7.77
C HIS A 272 -15.17 -17.49 -6.84
N PRO A 273 -15.22 -18.84 -6.81
CA PRO A 273 -16.29 -19.61 -6.15
C PRO A 273 -16.44 -19.36 -4.65
N ILE A 274 -15.34 -19.12 -3.92
CA ILE A 274 -15.36 -18.86 -2.47
C ILE A 274 -15.53 -17.36 -2.19
N ILE A 275 -14.52 -16.54 -2.52
CA ILE A 275 -14.53 -15.10 -2.17
C ILE A 275 -15.48 -14.23 -3.00
N GLY A 276 -15.89 -14.61 -4.21
CA GLY A 276 -16.63 -13.71 -5.11
C GLY A 276 -17.93 -13.16 -4.51
N LYS A 277 -18.65 -13.98 -3.74
CA LYS A 277 -19.86 -13.58 -3.00
C LYS A 277 -19.61 -12.60 -1.85
N MET A 278 -18.36 -12.49 -1.40
CA MET A 278 -17.90 -11.61 -0.32
C MET A 278 -17.17 -10.35 -0.84
N VAL A 279 -16.89 -10.25 -2.14
CA VAL A 279 -16.16 -9.08 -2.71
C VAL A 279 -17.10 -7.87 -2.83
N VAL A 280 -16.57 -6.69 -2.48
CA VAL A 280 -17.19 -5.38 -2.67
C VAL A 280 -16.23 -4.49 -3.43
N HIS A 281 -16.74 -3.84 -4.48
CA HIS A 281 -15.99 -2.81 -5.20
C HIS A 281 -15.72 -1.61 -4.31
N LYS A 282 -14.46 -1.20 -4.22
CA LYS A 282 -14.04 0.08 -3.61
C LYS A 282 -12.75 0.53 -4.26
N SER A 283 -12.57 1.83 -4.46
CA SER A 283 -11.30 2.37 -4.96
C SER A 283 -10.15 2.05 -3.98
N SER A 284 -8.95 1.89 -4.50
CA SER A 284 -7.75 1.49 -3.75
C SER A 284 -7.22 2.54 -2.77
N GLU A 285 -7.83 3.72 -2.69
CA GLU A 285 -7.31 4.88 -1.97
C GLU A 285 -7.48 4.81 -0.44
N VAL A 286 -8.37 3.95 0.06
CA VAL A 286 -8.61 3.85 1.51
C VAL A 286 -7.55 2.97 2.18
N GLN A 287 -6.47 3.63 2.63
CA GLN A 287 -5.43 3.03 3.49
C GLN A 287 -5.88 2.80 4.95
N ASP A 288 -7.05 3.31 5.34
CA ASP A 288 -7.48 3.31 6.75
C ASP A 288 -7.61 1.90 7.35
N GLU A 289 -7.30 1.83 8.65
CA GLU A 289 -7.33 0.61 9.47
C GLU A 289 -8.78 0.23 9.87
N ASP A 290 -9.72 0.25 8.92
CA ASP A 290 -11.11 -0.13 9.16
C ASP A 290 -11.19 -1.65 9.45
N PRO A 291 -11.63 -2.04 10.67
CA PRO A 291 -11.62 -3.43 11.13
C PRO A 291 -12.73 -4.29 10.49
N THR A 292 -13.62 -3.71 9.69
CA THR A 292 -14.75 -4.41 9.06
C THR A 292 -14.40 -5.06 7.70
N ILE A 293 -13.11 -5.04 7.33
CA ILE A 293 -12.65 -5.35 5.97
C ILE A 293 -11.71 -6.56 5.94
N ALA A 294 -11.93 -7.46 5.00
CA ALA A 294 -10.92 -8.40 4.52
C ALA A 294 -10.19 -7.82 3.30
N GLN A 295 -8.87 -8.03 3.18
CA GLN A 295 -8.07 -7.57 2.04
C GLN A 295 -7.22 -8.70 1.48
N THR A 296 -7.20 -8.83 0.15
CA THR A 296 -6.26 -9.70 -0.57
C THR A 296 -4.97 -8.92 -0.87
N MET A 297 -3.81 -9.46 -0.49
CA MET A 297 -2.50 -8.84 -0.77
C MET A 297 -1.45 -9.90 -1.10
N MET A 298 -0.36 -9.48 -1.75
CA MET A 298 0.80 -10.35 -2.01
C MET A 298 1.39 -10.89 -0.70
N SER A 299 1.84 -12.14 -0.68
CA SER A 299 2.24 -12.86 0.53
C SER A 299 3.37 -12.18 1.34
N ASP A 300 4.32 -11.54 0.66
CA ASP A 300 5.40 -10.79 1.29
C ASP A 300 4.95 -9.42 1.82
N VAL A 301 3.99 -8.77 1.15
CA VAL A 301 3.31 -7.57 1.66
C VAL A 301 2.46 -7.92 2.89
N VAL A 302 1.78 -9.08 2.91
CA VAL A 302 1.08 -9.57 4.11
C VAL A 302 2.06 -9.78 5.27
N ARG A 303 3.20 -10.45 5.04
CA ARG A 303 4.24 -10.64 6.08
C ARG A 303 4.71 -9.29 6.63
N MET A 304 5.06 -8.34 5.76
CA MET A 304 5.46 -6.99 6.16
C MET A 304 4.34 -6.29 6.93
N ARG A 305 3.10 -6.28 6.42
CA ARG A 305 1.98 -5.59 7.06
C ARG A 305 1.68 -6.15 8.44
N MET A 306 1.80 -7.47 8.66
CA MET A 306 1.69 -8.08 9.99
C MET A 306 2.75 -7.57 10.97
N ASP A 307 4.00 -7.38 10.53
CA ASP A 307 5.08 -6.78 11.34
C ASP A 307 4.82 -5.28 11.61
N LEU A 308 4.36 -4.53 10.61
CA LEU A 308 4.13 -3.08 10.69
C LEU A 308 2.87 -2.68 11.47
N THR A 309 1.90 -3.59 11.57
CA THR A 309 0.59 -3.38 12.22
C THR A 309 0.53 -4.11 13.57
N PHE A 310 1.68 -4.31 14.22
CA PHE A 310 1.74 -4.89 15.55
C PHE A 310 1.22 -3.90 16.60
N ASN A 311 0.10 -4.22 17.24
CA ASN A 311 -0.48 -3.43 18.32
C ASN A 311 0.19 -3.80 19.65
N TYR A 312 1.23 -3.04 20.02
CA TYR A 312 1.94 -3.19 21.30
C TYR A 312 1.05 -3.15 22.54
N ASN A 313 -0.10 -2.47 22.50
CA ASN A 313 -1.01 -2.43 23.65
C ASN A 313 -1.79 -3.74 23.85
N ARG A 314 -1.94 -4.54 22.78
CA ARG A 314 -2.64 -5.84 22.79
C ARG A 314 -1.71 -7.03 22.55
N LEU A 315 -0.40 -6.77 22.39
CA LEU A 315 0.64 -7.74 22.03
C LEU A 315 0.26 -8.65 20.84
N GLN A 316 -0.48 -8.12 19.86
CA GLN A 316 -0.95 -8.85 18.68
C GLN A 316 -1.02 -7.91 17.46
N SER A 317 -0.97 -8.46 16.25
CA SER A 317 -1.24 -7.69 15.02
C SER A 317 -2.71 -7.23 14.94
N PHE A 318 -2.96 -6.09 14.29
CA PHE A 318 -4.32 -5.64 13.97
C PHE A 318 -5.01 -6.59 12.98
N TYR A 319 -4.26 -7.08 11.99
CA TYR A 319 -4.75 -8.03 10.99
C TYR A 319 -4.51 -9.47 11.46
N VAL A 320 -5.40 -10.38 11.05
CA VAL A 320 -5.20 -11.82 11.18
C VAL A 320 -4.91 -12.38 9.80
N LYS A 321 -3.74 -13.00 9.64
CA LYS A 321 -3.39 -13.70 8.41
C LYS A 321 -4.17 -15.01 8.33
N LEU A 322 -5.16 -15.08 7.44
CA LEU A 322 -5.81 -16.35 7.08
C LEU A 322 -4.83 -17.24 6.30
N ASN A 323 -4.86 -18.55 6.55
CA ASN A 323 -4.04 -19.52 5.80
C ASN A 323 -4.69 -19.91 4.47
N TYR A 324 -5.18 -18.91 3.73
CA TYR A 324 -5.82 -19.07 2.43
C TYR A 324 -4.94 -18.44 1.34
N ARG A 325 -4.72 -19.17 0.24
CA ARG A 325 -3.97 -18.68 -0.93
C ARG A 325 -4.87 -18.77 -2.16
N TYR A 326 -5.30 -17.62 -2.65
CA TYR A 326 -6.14 -17.49 -3.85
C TYR A 326 -5.35 -17.79 -5.14
N PHE A 327 -4.13 -17.24 -5.26
CA PHE A 327 -3.34 -17.30 -6.50
C PHE A 327 -1.84 -17.34 -6.18
N HIS A 328 -1.07 -18.13 -6.94
CA HIS A 328 0.38 -18.00 -7.00
C HIS A 328 0.73 -16.98 -8.09
N GLY A 329 0.79 -15.71 -7.70
CA GLY A 329 1.30 -14.66 -8.57
C GLY A 329 2.82 -14.73 -8.70
N TYR A 330 3.31 -14.48 -9.91
CA TYR A 330 4.71 -14.20 -10.18
C TYR A 330 5.07 -12.79 -9.72
N GLU A 331 6.35 -12.54 -9.46
CA GLU A 331 6.87 -11.18 -9.29
C GLU A 331 7.01 -10.56 -10.69
N ILE A 332 6.19 -9.55 -10.99
CA ILE A 332 6.12 -8.94 -12.32
C ILE A 332 6.84 -7.59 -12.29
N TYR A 333 7.79 -7.44 -13.20
CA TYR A 333 8.49 -6.18 -13.45
C TYR A 333 7.95 -5.55 -14.74
N TRP A 334 7.30 -4.40 -14.61
CA TRP A 334 6.81 -3.64 -15.77
C TRP A 334 7.98 -2.88 -16.42
N THR A 335 8.44 -3.36 -17.56
CA THR A 335 9.39 -2.63 -18.41
C THR A 335 8.64 -1.83 -19.48
N LYS A 336 9.28 -0.82 -20.07
CA LYS A 336 8.77 -0.21 -21.30
C LYS A 336 8.67 -1.26 -22.40
N ASP A 337 7.70 -1.13 -23.29
CA ASP A 337 7.66 -1.92 -24.53
C ASP A 337 8.98 -1.78 -25.30
N ARG A 338 9.51 -2.92 -25.79
CA ARG A 338 10.82 -3.06 -26.45
C ARG A 338 12.01 -2.53 -25.63
N PHE A 339 12.06 -2.87 -24.34
CA PHE A 339 13.18 -2.53 -23.45
C PHE A 339 14.45 -3.35 -23.78
N LEU A 340 15.51 -2.69 -24.27
CA LEU A 340 16.77 -3.36 -24.67
C LEU A 340 17.29 -4.33 -23.62
N PHE A 341 17.39 -3.88 -22.37
CA PHE A 341 18.07 -4.64 -21.32
C PHE A 341 17.20 -5.78 -20.76
N GLN A 342 16.08 -6.15 -21.39
CA GLN A 342 15.16 -7.18 -20.87
C GLN A 342 15.86 -8.52 -20.61
N ASP A 343 16.76 -8.97 -21.48
CA ASP A 343 17.51 -10.22 -21.28
C ASP A 343 18.57 -10.08 -20.18
N ALA A 344 19.34 -8.98 -20.17
CA ALA A 344 20.34 -8.71 -19.14
C ALA A 344 19.70 -8.56 -17.74
N PHE A 345 18.56 -7.88 -17.68
CA PHE A 345 17.69 -7.75 -16.50
C PHE A 345 17.21 -9.12 -16.03
N LYS A 346 16.65 -9.93 -16.94
CA LYS A 346 16.15 -11.28 -16.64
C LYS A 346 17.25 -12.18 -16.11
N TYR A 347 18.41 -12.20 -16.77
CA TYR A 347 19.59 -12.94 -16.33
C TYR A 347 20.05 -12.49 -14.94
N THR A 348 20.24 -11.18 -14.74
CA THR A 348 20.68 -10.61 -13.45
C THR A 348 19.69 -10.92 -12.34
N HIS A 349 18.38 -10.79 -12.59
CA HIS A 349 17.34 -11.10 -11.62
C HIS A 349 17.34 -12.58 -11.24
N ILE A 350 17.46 -13.50 -12.20
CA ILE A 350 17.59 -14.94 -11.95
C ILE A 350 18.81 -15.22 -11.08
N THR A 351 19.99 -14.70 -11.46
CA THR A 351 21.24 -14.88 -10.70
C THR A 351 21.13 -14.35 -9.26
N LEU A 352 20.50 -13.19 -9.05
CA LEU A 352 20.30 -12.61 -7.71
C LEU A 352 19.28 -13.39 -6.86
N VAL A 353 18.32 -14.06 -7.48
CA VAL A 353 17.36 -14.96 -6.79
C VAL A 353 18.03 -16.28 -6.42
N GLU A 354 18.76 -16.90 -7.35
CA GLU A 354 19.47 -18.16 -7.14
C GLU A 354 20.60 -18.03 -6.10
N ALA A 355 21.33 -16.91 -6.12
CA ALA A 355 22.32 -16.57 -5.08
C ALA A 355 21.69 -16.21 -3.71
N GLY A 356 20.36 -16.17 -3.60
CA GLY A 356 19.63 -15.81 -2.38
C GLY A 356 19.70 -14.33 -1.98
N LEU A 357 20.43 -13.50 -2.73
CA LEU A 357 20.60 -12.06 -2.47
C LEU A 357 19.26 -11.31 -2.46
N MET A 358 18.35 -11.62 -3.40
CA MET A 358 17.01 -11.03 -3.41
C MET A 358 16.22 -11.37 -2.13
N GLY A 359 16.37 -12.58 -1.60
CA GLY A 359 15.77 -12.99 -0.32
C GLY A 359 16.37 -12.26 0.88
N LEU A 360 17.69 -12.04 0.87
CA LEU A 360 18.40 -11.25 1.88
C LEU A 360 17.94 -9.78 1.87
N TRP A 361 17.88 -9.14 0.71
CA TRP A 361 17.41 -7.76 0.57
C TRP A 361 15.94 -7.61 0.98
N LYS A 362 15.06 -8.54 0.60
CA LYS A 362 13.66 -8.58 1.10
C LYS A 362 13.56 -8.77 2.62
N LYS A 363 14.55 -9.39 3.28
CA LYS A 363 14.64 -9.49 4.74
C LYS A 363 15.16 -8.20 5.38
N GLN A 364 16.25 -7.63 4.85
CA GLN A 364 16.83 -6.36 5.30
C GLN A 364 15.83 -5.21 5.17
N TRP A 365 15.15 -5.11 4.03
CA TRP A 365 14.11 -4.10 3.80
C TRP A 365 12.96 -4.24 4.80
N ARG A 366 12.45 -5.45 5.07
CA ARG A 366 11.42 -5.64 6.11
C ARG A 366 11.90 -5.19 7.49
N ALA A 367 13.17 -5.45 7.84
CA ALA A 367 13.75 -4.96 9.10
C ALA A 367 13.89 -3.43 9.12
N GLN A 368 14.23 -2.79 8.01
CA GLN A 368 14.29 -1.34 7.86
C GLN A 368 12.90 -0.70 7.91
N MET A 369 11.90 -1.25 7.21
CA MET A 369 10.50 -0.82 7.31
C MET A 369 9.99 -0.96 8.74
N ARG A 370 10.32 -2.08 9.40
CA ARG A 370 10.05 -2.26 10.83
C ARG A 370 10.68 -1.11 11.62
N SER A 371 11.99 -0.86 11.52
CA SER A 371 12.65 0.26 12.20
C SER A 371 12.04 1.64 11.90
N LYS A 372 11.68 1.93 10.64
CA LYS A 372 11.13 3.22 10.19
C LYS A 372 9.72 3.48 10.70
N TYR A 373 8.84 2.47 10.75
CA TYR A 373 7.42 2.65 11.08
C TYR A 373 7.03 2.12 12.47
N VAL A 374 7.68 1.06 12.93
CA VAL A 374 7.42 0.41 14.22
C VAL A 374 8.19 1.11 15.33
N GLY A 375 7.54 2.11 15.91
CA GLY A 375 8.11 3.05 16.88
C GLY A 375 7.84 4.51 16.51
N ARG A 376 7.74 4.80 15.20
CA ARG A 376 7.33 6.13 14.68
C ARG A 376 5.83 6.33 14.57
N ARG A 377 5.01 5.28 14.51
CA ARG A 377 3.60 5.43 14.90
C ARG A 377 3.63 6.14 16.25
N PRO A 378 3.08 7.37 16.39
CA PRO A 378 3.03 7.99 17.70
C PRO A 378 2.35 6.97 18.58
N ARG A 379 3.05 6.52 19.63
CA ARG A 379 2.35 5.91 20.76
C ARG A 379 1.41 7.04 21.18
N LYS A 380 0.14 6.99 20.73
CA LYS A 380 -0.92 7.87 21.24
C LYS A 380 -0.69 7.81 22.73
N SER A 381 -0.24 8.93 23.29
CA SER A 381 0.36 8.96 24.62
C SER A 381 -0.60 8.22 25.53
N ILE A 382 -0.13 7.46 26.51
CA ILE A 382 -1.04 6.55 27.22
C ILE A 382 -2.21 7.33 27.88
N SER A 383 -2.04 8.65 28.11
CA SER A 383 -3.09 9.65 28.39
C SER A 383 -4.29 9.71 27.42
N ASN A 384 -4.10 9.37 26.15
CA ASN A 384 -5.09 9.36 25.06
C ASN A 384 -5.40 7.93 24.58
N LYS A 385 -5.04 6.88 25.33
CA LYS A 385 -5.90 5.70 25.33
C LYS A 385 -7.25 6.19 25.80
N LYS A 386 -8.30 6.00 25.00
CA LYS A 386 -9.64 6.16 25.53
C LYS A 386 -9.75 5.21 26.73
N ASN A 387 -9.92 5.81 27.92
CA ASN A 387 -10.51 5.12 29.04
C ASN A 387 -11.87 4.58 28.61
N ILE A 388 -12.38 3.58 29.33
CA ILE A 388 -13.66 2.89 29.08
C ILE A 388 -14.67 3.86 28.46
N GLU A 389 -15.09 3.60 27.21
CA GLU A 389 -15.93 4.56 26.50
C GLU A 389 -17.30 4.65 27.18
N PHE A 390 -17.99 5.79 27.06
CA PHE A 390 -19.34 5.92 27.61
C PHE A 390 -20.28 4.82 27.08
N GLU A 391 -20.06 4.39 25.84
CA GLU A 391 -20.71 3.25 25.18
C GLU A 391 -20.36 1.89 25.83
N ASP A 392 -19.09 1.63 26.19
CA ASP A 392 -18.71 0.41 26.95
C ASP A 392 -19.42 0.38 28.32
N MET A 393 -19.74 1.56 28.89
CA MET A 393 -20.53 1.70 30.12
C MET A 393 -22.04 1.83 29.90
N GLN A 394 -22.53 1.89 28.65
CA GLN A 394 -23.95 2.09 28.36
C GLN A 394 -24.88 1.08 29.07
N PRO A 395 -24.54 -0.22 29.24
CA PRO A 395 -25.34 -1.13 30.05
C PRO A 395 -25.45 -0.72 31.52
N ALA A 396 -24.39 -0.15 32.10
CA ALA A 396 -24.40 0.38 33.47
C ALA A 396 -25.21 1.68 33.56
N TRP A 397 -25.10 2.56 32.57
CA TRP A 397 -25.92 3.79 32.49
C TRP A 397 -27.41 3.48 32.29
N MET A 398 -27.77 2.51 31.44
CA MET A 398 -29.14 2.05 31.27
C MET A 398 -29.68 1.40 32.55
N ALA A 399 -28.86 0.66 33.29
CA ALA A 399 -29.24 0.15 34.61
C ALA A 399 -29.51 1.30 35.59
N LEU A 400 -28.60 2.28 35.71
CA LEU A 400 -28.78 3.48 36.54
C LEU A 400 -30.05 4.25 36.18
N ALA A 401 -30.26 4.56 34.91
CA ALA A 401 -31.45 5.28 34.43
C ALA A 401 -32.75 4.51 34.75
N LYS A 402 -32.76 3.19 34.52
CA LYS A 402 -33.90 2.32 34.84
C LYS A 402 -34.19 2.25 36.34
N PHE A 403 -33.18 2.34 37.21
CA PHE A 403 -33.36 2.43 38.66
C PHE A 403 -33.80 3.83 39.12
N MET A 404 -33.48 4.91 38.39
CA MET A 404 -33.87 6.28 38.74
C MET A 404 -35.29 6.66 38.30
N CYS A 405 -35.75 6.24 37.10
CA CYS A 405 -37.06 6.64 36.57
C CYS A 405 -38.27 6.34 37.50
N PRO A 406 -38.37 5.19 38.20
CA PRO A 406 -39.54 4.90 39.06
C PRO A 406 -39.74 5.90 40.21
N GLY A 407 -38.66 6.53 40.69
CA GLY A 407 -38.72 7.52 41.77
C GLY A 407 -39.48 8.81 41.40
N MET A 408 -39.56 9.15 40.10
CA MET A 408 -40.30 10.33 39.63
C MET A 408 -41.81 10.12 39.53
N VAL A 409 -42.29 8.87 39.49
CA VAL A 409 -43.72 8.55 39.37
C VAL A 409 -44.38 8.31 40.75
N ALA A 410 -43.57 8.05 41.78
CA ALA A 410 -44.03 7.65 43.11
C ALA A 410 -43.98 8.77 44.18
N LEU A 411 -43.98 10.04 43.77
CA LEU A 411 -44.29 11.17 44.66
C LEU A 411 -45.77 11.55 44.49
N PRO A 412 -46.70 10.98 45.30
CA PRO A 412 -48.05 11.51 45.34
C PRO A 412 -47.97 12.96 45.84
N CYS A 413 -48.39 13.91 44.99
CA CYS A 413 -48.60 15.28 45.46
C CYS A 413 -49.58 15.22 46.64
N PRO A 414 -49.25 15.78 47.82
CA PRO A 414 -50.22 15.88 48.90
C PRO A 414 -51.38 16.74 48.41
N GLU A 415 -52.57 16.13 48.29
CA GLU A 415 -53.78 16.85 47.92
C GLU A 415 -54.02 17.97 48.94
N ASN A 416 -53.85 19.20 48.51
CA ASN A 416 -54.12 20.38 49.32
C ASN A 416 -55.38 21.07 48.78
N PRO A 417 -56.58 20.77 49.34
CA PRO A 417 -57.83 21.23 48.77
C PRO A 417 -58.11 22.68 49.19
N LYS A 418 -57.48 23.66 48.52
CA LYS A 418 -58.05 24.96 48.10
C LYS A 418 -57.00 25.95 47.57
N ARG A 419 -57.40 26.67 46.51
CA ARG A 419 -56.71 27.77 45.77
C ARG A 419 -55.53 27.31 44.93
N GLY A 420 -55.64 27.55 43.62
CA GLY A 420 -54.66 27.11 42.65
C GLY A 420 -53.87 28.27 42.03
N THR A 421 -52.62 27.96 41.71
CA THR A 421 -51.88 28.44 40.54
C THR A 421 -50.85 27.36 40.22
N MET A 422 -50.91 26.76 39.04
CA MET A 422 -49.87 25.81 38.62
C MET A 422 -48.62 26.59 38.21
N VAL A 423 -47.51 26.36 38.89
CA VAL A 423 -46.17 26.70 38.40
C VAL A 423 -45.41 25.38 38.23
N ALA A 424 -45.17 25.00 36.97
CA ALA A 424 -44.41 23.80 36.63
C ALA A 424 -42.98 24.20 36.22
N THR A 425 -42.04 24.17 37.16
CA THR A 425 -40.62 24.49 36.91
C THR A 425 -39.67 23.64 37.79
N HIS A 426 -38.46 23.40 37.29
CA HIS A 426 -37.27 22.92 38.03
C HIS A 426 -37.27 21.53 38.68
N ASN A 427 -37.63 20.48 37.94
CA ASN A 427 -37.16 19.11 38.26
C ASN A 427 -36.34 18.43 37.15
N HIS A 428 -36.28 19.01 35.94
CA HIS A 428 -35.55 18.41 34.81
C HIS A 428 -34.06 18.79 34.78
N ASP A 429 -33.71 19.97 35.29
CA ASP A 429 -32.34 20.51 35.27
C ASP A 429 -31.44 19.81 36.30
N LEU A 430 -31.94 19.66 37.54
CA LEU A 430 -31.29 18.91 38.63
C LEU A 430 -30.99 17.45 38.26
N PHE A 431 -31.77 16.85 37.36
CA PHE A 431 -31.55 15.47 36.91
C PHE A 431 -30.35 15.35 35.94
N LEU A 432 -30.12 16.33 35.06
CA LEU A 432 -28.90 16.36 34.24
C LEU A 432 -27.67 16.61 35.10
N GLU A 433 -27.73 17.57 36.04
CA GLU A 433 -26.60 17.89 36.94
C GLU A 433 -26.22 16.73 37.88
N PHE A 434 -27.16 15.84 38.20
CA PHE A 434 -26.87 14.62 38.97
C PHE A 434 -26.33 13.46 38.13
N CYS A 435 -26.39 13.54 36.79
CA CYS A 435 -25.93 12.49 35.89
C CYS A 435 -24.53 12.76 35.30
N THR A 436 -24.18 14.00 34.97
CA THR A 436 -22.94 14.44 34.26
C THR A 436 -21.60 14.08 34.93
N ALA A 437 -21.68 13.42 36.06
CA ALA A 437 -21.10 14.02 37.22
C ALA A 437 -20.67 12.90 38.19
N LEU A 438 -21.57 11.94 38.42
CA LEU A 438 -21.26 10.66 39.06
C LEU A 438 -20.14 9.94 38.26
N ALA A 439 -20.06 10.26 36.96
CA ALA A 439 -18.99 9.92 36.03
C ALA A 439 -17.61 10.58 36.30
N VAL A 440 -17.55 11.70 37.02
CA VAL A 440 -16.28 12.43 37.28
C VAL A 440 -15.58 11.88 38.51
N ASP A 441 -16.34 11.61 39.57
CA ASP A 441 -15.82 11.17 40.87
C ASP A 441 -15.44 9.66 40.87
N LEU A 442 -16.02 8.84 39.98
CA LEU A 442 -15.67 7.43 39.80
C LEU A 442 -14.36 7.17 39.02
N PHE A 443 -13.75 8.19 38.40
CA PHE A 443 -12.64 8.02 37.45
C PHE A 443 -11.36 8.81 37.78
N CYS A 444 -11.31 9.54 38.90
CA CYS A 444 -10.07 10.12 39.43
C CYS A 444 -9.30 9.07 40.27
N PRO A 445 -8.02 8.78 39.98
CA PRO A 445 -7.24 7.90 40.83
C PRO A 445 -6.94 8.59 42.18
N VAL A 446 -7.21 7.88 43.28
CA VAL A 446 -6.76 8.27 44.62
C VAL A 446 -5.23 8.42 44.61
N PRO A 447 -4.65 9.49 45.18
CA PRO A 447 -3.21 9.62 45.27
C PRO A 447 -2.63 8.44 46.04
N LYS A 448 -1.60 7.80 45.49
CA LYS A 448 -0.87 6.74 46.19
C LYS A 448 -0.35 7.28 47.51
N ILE A 449 -0.75 6.65 48.61
CA ILE A 449 -0.09 6.83 49.91
C ILE A 449 1.33 6.25 49.75
N ASP A 450 2.32 7.11 49.88
CA ASP A 450 3.73 6.72 49.87
C ASP A 450 4.09 6.19 51.26
N TRP A 451 4.30 4.87 51.36
CA TRP A 451 4.56 4.18 52.62
C TRP A 451 6.04 4.26 53.08
N ASN A 452 6.87 5.08 52.44
CA ASN A 452 8.28 5.25 52.79
C ASN A 452 8.56 6.17 54.00
N CYS A 453 7.53 6.55 54.76
CA CYS A 453 7.64 7.40 55.95
C CYS A 453 6.96 6.80 57.19
N LEU A 454 7.29 5.54 57.53
CA LEU A 454 7.20 4.95 58.89
C LEU A 454 7.77 3.51 58.86
N GLY A 455 9.06 3.37 59.18
CA GLY A 455 9.82 2.12 59.13
C GLY A 455 11.31 2.37 58.99
#